data_AF-A0A523X327-F1
#
_entry.id   AF-A0A523X327-F1
#
_cell.length_a   1.000
_cell.length_b   1.000
_cell.length_c   1.000
_cell.angle_alpha   90.00
_cell.angle_beta   90.00
_cell.angle_gamma   90.00
#
_symmetry.space_group_name_H-M   'P 1'
#
loop_
_entity.id
_entity.type
_entity.pdbx_description
1 polymer ?
#
loop_
_entity_poly.entity_id
_entity_poly.type
_entity_poly.pdbx_seq_one_letter_code
_entity_poly.pdbx_strand_id
1 'polypeptide(L)'
;MAYSTSGNGPGLVTFDTEKLSHCSFEVGPIRPPSEGGSHSLLLRATRNCSWNRCRFCYGMIYNREKFELRSVEDIKKDIDAVKAIADEIKAVSWKLGYGGAVKADVGIAMIRRDPSLRANQSFVIVFDWFHFGARTVFLQDANTLIMPTDQLLEVVRYLKKTFPTIERITSYARAKTLAKKPLEELKELSSAGLSRLHVGLETGDDELLSNVDKGVTAAEHIEAGKKAKEAGFELSEYVMIDLGGRARSEQHARNTARVLNEIDPDFIRLRPLAIGPGLPLYEDYTQGLLQLSSPHERLQEVKTLVENLHVTSSVCFDHFLNSWYRDSDRRYTLFKQEYDGYKFPQEKDKVLQLIEEGLRVDESTHIHVKDLIGLAHL
;
A
#
# COMPACT_ATOMS: atom_id res chain seq x y z
N MET A 1 -29.50 43.57 -18.53
CA MET A 1 -29.39 42.35 -19.36
C MET A 1 -30.02 41.22 -18.60
N ALA A 2 -31.21 40.79 -19.04
CA ALA A 2 -31.89 39.64 -18.48
C ALA A 2 -31.16 38.37 -18.93
N TYR A 3 -30.72 37.56 -17.96
CA TYR A 3 -30.32 36.19 -18.27
C TYR A 3 -31.58 35.38 -18.57
N SER A 4 -31.73 35.04 -19.84
CA SER A 4 -32.72 34.09 -20.34
C SER A 4 -32.59 32.77 -19.58
N THR A 5 -33.60 32.45 -18.77
CA THR A 5 -33.88 31.10 -18.30
C THR A 5 -34.55 30.32 -19.45
N SER A 6 -33.74 29.83 -20.38
CA SER A 6 -34.17 28.81 -21.33
C SER A 6 -33.02 27.83 -21.56
N GLY A 7 -33.17 26.65 -20.98
CA GLY A 7 -32.18 25.59 -20.97
C GLY A 7 -32.60 24.54 -19.96
N ASN A 8 -33.18 23.46 -20.47
CA ASN A 8 -33.62 22.29 -19.70
C ASN A 8 -32.63 21.95 -18.59
N GLY A 9 -33.08 21.92 -17.33
CA GLY A 9 -32.31 21.28 -16.26
C GLY A 9 -31.97 19.85 -16.70
N PRO A 10 -30.81 19.30 -16.30
CA PRO A 10 -30.44 17.93 -16.68
C PRO A 10 -31.59 17.02 -16.25
N GLY A 11 -32.26 16.43 -17.22
CA GLY A 11 -33.39 15.54 -16.98
C GLY A 11 -32.99 14.48 -15.96
N LEU A 12 -33.90 14.12 -15.07
CA LEU A 12 -33.69 13.08 -14.07
C LEU A 12 -33.07 11.86 -14.76
N VAL A 13 -31.78 11.62 -14.48
CA VAL A 13 -31.06 10.48 -15.02
C VAL A 13 -31.70 9.23 -14.42
N THR A 14 -32.17 8.34 -15.29
CA THR A 14 -32.71 7.03 -14.88
C THR A 14 -31.56 6.01 -14.84
N PHE A 15 -31.48 5.26 -13.75
CA PHE A 15 -30.63 4.07 -13.62
C PHE A 15 -31.25 3.17 -12.56
N ASP A 16 -30.83 1.91 -12.53
CA ASP A 16 -31.40 0.93 -11.63
C ASP A 16 -30.81 1.08 -10.21
N THR A 17 -31.50 1.88 -9.39
CA THR A 17 -31.11 2.13 -8.00
C THR A 17 -31.21 0.88 -7.12
N GLU A 18 -32.16 -0.01 -7.42
CA GLU A 18 -32.35 -1.25 -6.67
C GLU A 18 -31.22 -2.23 -6.98
N LYS A 19 -30.86 -2.38 -8.26
CA LYS A 19 -29.69 -3.19 -8.65
C LYS A 19 -28.40 -2.71 -7.99
N LEU A 20 -28.14 -1.39 -7.97
CA LEU A 20 -26.92 -0.84 -7.35
C LEU A 20 -26.89 -0.99 -5.83
N SER A 21 -28.05 -0.94 -5.16
CA SER A 21 -28.10 -1.13 -3.71
C SER A 21 -27.81 -2.58 -3.29
N HIS A 22 -28.04 -3.55 -4.19
CA HIS A 22 -27.74 -4.96 -3.97
C HIS A 22 -26.36 -5.40 -4.48
N CYS A 23 -25.68 -4.60 -5.31
CA CYS A 23 -24.33 -4.89 -5.75
C CYS A 23 -23.31 -4.46 -4.69
N SER A 24 -22.67 -5.45 -4.04
CA SER A 24 -21.54 -5.23 -3.15
C SER A 24 -20.45 -6.26 -3.39
N PHE A 25 -19.23 -5.93 -2.98
CA PHE A 25 -18.08 -6.82 -3.00
C PHE A 25 -17.23 -6.58 -1.76
N GLU A 26 -16.43 -7.57 -1.39
CA GLU A 26 -15.68 -7.53 -0.14
C GLU A 26 -14.43 -6.64 -0.25
N VAL A 27 -14.25 -5.73 0.71
CA VAL A 27 -13.12 -4.80 0.78
C VAL A 27 -12.44 -4.92 2.12
N GLY A 28 -11.12 -5.11 2.10
CA GLY A 28 -10.28 -5.24 3.28
C GLY A 28 -9.90 -3.89 3.88
N PRO A 29 -9.34 -3.89 5.11
CA PRO A 29 -9.02 -2.67 5.86
C PRO A 29 -7.78 -1.92 5.35
N ILE A 30 -6.90 -2.58 4.57
CA ILE A 30 -5.61 -2.01 4.15
C ILE A 30 -5.59 -1.66 2.67
N ARG A 31 -5.07 -0.47 2.38
CA ARG A 31 -4.64 -0.04 1.04
C ARG A 31 -3.16 0.39 1.11
N PRO A 32 -2.28 -0.09 0.22
CA PRO A 32 -0.94 0.45 0.10
C PRO A 32 -1.00 1.90 -0.35
N PRO A 33 -0.35 2.85 0.37
CA PRO A 33 -0.33 4.25 -0.05
C PRO A 33 0.17 4.43 -1.49
N SER A 34 1.12 3.59 -1.90
CA SER A 34 1.80 3.61 -3.21
C SER A 34 0.94 3.16 -4.41
N GLU A 35 -0.28 2.70 -4.19
CA GLU A 35 -1.22 2.34 -5.28
C GLU A 35 -2.12 3.52 -5.72
N GLY A 36 -1.67 4.76 -5.48
CA GLY A 36 -2.32 5.97 -5.99
C GLY A 36 -3.61 6.34 -5.27
N GLY A 37 -3.80 5.91 -4.02
CA GLY A 37 -5.04 6.17 -3.29
C GLY A 37 -6.25 5.50 -3.96
N SER A 38 -7.26 6.27 -4.35
CA SER A 38 -8.50 5.75 -4.96
C SER A 38 -8.37 5.35 -6.43
N HIS A 39 -7.16 5.35 -7.00
CA HIS A 39 -6.93 5.04 -8.41
C HIS A 39 -6.93 3.54 -8.74
N SER A 40 -6.90 2.67 -7.72
CA SER A 40 -6.86 1.21 -7.88
C SER A 40 -8.13 0.55 -7.36
N LEU A 41 -8.66 -0.41 -8.11
CA LEU A 41 -9.72 -1.30 -7.61
C LEU A 41 -9.18 -2.12 -6.45
N LEU A 42 -9.95 -2.23 -5.38
CA LEU A 42 -9.63 -3.04 -4.22
C LEU A 42 -10.46 -4.32 -4.24
N LEU A 43 -9.83 -5.48 -4.15
CA LEU A 43 -10.52 -6.76 -4.06
C LEU A 43 -9.82 -7.67 -3.06
N ARG A 44 -10.58 -8.32 -2.17
CA ARG A 44 -10.02 -9.34 -1.29
C ARG A 44 -9.94 -10.68 -2.00
N ALA A 45 -8.76 -11.22 -2.21
CA ALA A 45 -8.59 -12.62 -2.63
C ALA A 45 -8.38 -13.56 -1.42
N THR A 46 -7.87 -13.00 -0.34
CA THR A 46 -7.69 -13.65 0.96
C THR A 46 -8.23 -12.73 2.05
N ARG A 47 -8.48 -13.25 3.25
CA ARG A 47 -8.82 -12.42 4.41
C ARG A 47 -7.69 -12.43 5.42
N ASN A 48 -7.34 -11.25 5.92
CA ASN A 48 -6.52 -11.04 7.09
C ASN A 48 -5.04 -11.46 6.89
N CYS A 49 -4.35 -11.84 7.97
CA CYS A 49 -2.92 -12.16 7.93
C CYS A 49 -2.64 -13.60 8.32
N SER A 50 -1.98 -14.36 7.45
CA SER A 50 -1.58 -15.76 7.72
C SER A 50 -0.49 -15.91 8.80
N TRP A 51 0.05 -14.80 9.31
CA TRP A 51 1.04 -14.80 10.38
C TRP A 51 0.49 -14.31 11.71
N ASN A 52 -0.16 -13.14 11.69
CA ASN A 52 -0.83 -12.51 12.82
C ASN A 52 -0.01 -12.28 14.11
N ARG A 53 1.33 -12.40 14.05
CA ARG A 53 2.19 -12.43 15.24
C ARG A 53 3.21 -11.29 15.36
N CYS A 54 3.46 -10.53 14.29
CA CYS A 54 4.45 -9.45 14.33
C CYS A 54 4.13 -8.47 15.47
N ARG A 55 5.09 -8.17 16.35
CA ARG A 55 4.87 -7.36 17.56
C ARG A 55 4.54 -5.88 17.29
N PHE A 56 4.78 -5.40 16.07
CA PHE A 56 4.48 -4.03 15.64
C PHE A 56 3.08 -3.86 15.01
N CYS A 57 2.42 -4.94 14.55
CA CYS A 57 1.07 -4.85 14.00
C CYS A 57 0.07 -5.76 14.73
N TYR A 58 0.55 -6.93 15.18
CA TYR A 58 -0.10 -7.89 16.06
C TYR A 58 -1.55 -8.22 15.66
N GLY A 59 -1.79 -8.28 14.34
CA GLY A 59 -3.10 -8.55 13.79
C GLY A 59 -4.16 -7.48 13.99
N MET A 60 -3.81 -6.36 14.62
CA MET A 60 -4.75 -5.32 15.03
C MET A 60 -5.54 -4.76 13.86
N ILE A 61 -4.89 -4.59 12.71
CA ILE A 61 -5.53 -4.06 11.49
C ILE A 61 -6.65 -4.98 10.98
N TYR A 62 -6.59 -6.27 11.32
CA TYR A 62 -7.59 -7.27 10.97
C TYR A 62 -8.45 -7.66 12.17
N ASN A 63 -8.49 -6.85 13.24
CA ASN A 63 -9.15 -7.19 14.51
C ASN A 63 -8.72 -8.54 15.09
N ARG A 64 -7.49 -8.98 14.78
CA ARG A 64 -6.93 -10.29 15.12
C ARG A 64 -7.74 -11.48 14.60
N GLU A 65 -8.60 -11.25 13.61
CA GLU A 65 -9.37 -12.29 12.95
C GLU A 65 -8.44 -13.31 12.26
N LYS A 66 -8.93 -14.54 12.17
CA LYS A 66 -8.16 -15.64 11.57
C LYS A 66 -7.98 -15.42 10.07
N PHE A 67 -6.87 -15.92 9.56
CA PHE A 67 -6.62 -15.94 8.12
C PHE A 67 -7.58 -16.90 7.42
N GLU A 68 -8.09 -16.49 6.26
CA GLU A 68 -8.94 -17.33 5.40
C GLU A 68 -8.57 -17.19 3.93
N LEU A 69 -8.64 -18.32 3.21
CA LEU A 69 -8.66 -18.36 1.76
C LEU A 69 -10.12 -18.17 1.30
N ARG A 70 -10.34 -17.28 0.32
CA ARG A 70 -11.64 -17.21 -0.36
C ARG A 70 -11.69 -18.20 -1.50
N SER A 71 -12.88 -18.70 -1.81
CA SER A 71 -13.08 -19.54 -2.99
C SER A 71 -12.93 -18.70 -4.26
N VAL A 72 -12.45 -19.32 -5.35
CA VAL A 72 -12.37 -18.65 -6.66
C VAL A 72 -13.75 -18.18 -7.13
N GLU A 73 -14.81 -18.94 -6.81
CA GLU A 73 -16.19 -18.59 -7.16
C GLU A 73 -16.63 -17.29 -6.47
N ASP A 74 -16.37 -17.13 -5.18
CA ASP A 74 -16.74 -15.92 -4.44
C ASP A 74 -15.94 -14.70 -4.91
N ILE A 75 -14.66 -14.88 -5.23
CA ILE A 75 -13.84 -13.80 -5.80
C ILE A 75 -14.38 -13.39 -7.17
N LYS A 76 -14.82 -14.34 -8.00
CA LYS A 76 -15.46 -14.04 -9.30
C LYS A 76 -16.79 -13.31 -9.14
N LYS A 77 -17.62 -13.69 -8.16
CA LYS A 77 -18.87 -12.97 -7.84
C LYS A 77 -18.59 -11.50 -7.49
N ASP A 78 -17.53 -11.23 -6.73
CA ASP A 78 -17.12 -9.85 -6.44
C ASP A 78 -16.69 -9.10 -7.70
N ILE A 79 -15.93 -9.75 -8.59
CA ILE A 79 -15.53 -9.17 -9.90
C ILE A 79 -16.76 -8.88 -10.77
N ASP A 80 -17.77 -9.76 -10.75
CA ASP A 80 -19.02 -9.56 -11.47
C ASP A 80 -19.87 -8.43 -10.87
N ALA A 81 -19.87 -8.27 -9.55
CA ALA A 81 -20.50 -7.14 -8.87
C ALA A 81 -19.82 -5.81 -9.26
N VAL A 82 -18.49 -5.77 -9.32
CA VAL A 82 -17.74 -4.61 -9.84
C VAL A 82 -18.18 -4.29 -11.28
N LYS A 83 -18.32 -5.32 -12.13
CA LYS A 83 -18.75 -5.15 -13.52
C LYS A 83 -20.16 -4.60 -13.63
N ALA A 84 -21.10 -5.11 -12.81
CA ALA A 84 -22.47 -4.63 -12.76
C ALA A 84 -22.55 -3.15 -12.37
N ILE A 85 -21.80 -2.73 -11.34
CA ILE A 85 -21.72 -1.32 -10.93
C ILE A 85 -21.14 -0.46 -12.05
N ALA A 86 -20.04 -0.92 -12.67
CA ALA A 86 -19.37 -0.20 -13.76
C ALA A 86 -20.28 0.01 -14.97
N ASP A 87 -21.09 -0.99 -15.32
CA ASP A 87 -22.02 -0.91 -16.45
C ASP A 87 -23.11 0.14 -16.22
N GLU A 88 -23.66 0.24 -15.00
CA GLU A 88 -24.62 1.28 -14.65
C GLU A 88 -23.99 2.68 -14.71
N ILE A 89 -22.79 2.85 -14.17
CA ILE A 89 -22.05 4.13 -14.23
C ILE A 89 -21.83 4.55 -15.70
N LYS A 90 -21.40 3.60 -16.54
CA LYS A 90 -21.19 3.87 -17.98
C LYS A 90 -22.51 4.18 -18.68
N ALA A 91 -23.60 3.47 -18.38
CA ALA A 91 -24.91 3.75 -18.95
C ALA A 91 -25.38 5.17 -18.63
N VAL A 92 -25.18 5.63 -17.39
CA VAL A 92 -25.45 7.02 -17.00
C VAL A 92 -24.54 8.00 -17.76
N SER A 93 -23.24 7.69 -17.88
CA SER A 93 -22.31 8.49 -18.66
C SER A 93 -22.76 8.68 -20.12
N TRP A 94 -23.27 7.62 -20.77
CA TRP A 94 -23.86 7.70 -22.11
C TRP A 94 -25.10 8.61 -22.16
N LYS A 95 -26.01 8.48 -21.20
CA LYS A 95 -27.23 9.32 -21.12
C LYS A 95 -26.91 10.80 -20.92
N LEU A 96 -25.80 11.11 -20.26
CA LEU A 96 -25.30 12.48 -20.06
C LEU A 96 -24.44 13.00 -21.23
N GLY A 97 -24.22 12.20 -22.28
CA GLY A 97 -23.46 12.60 -23.46
C GLY A 97 -21.93 12.52 -23.30
N TYR A 98 -21.43 11.83 -22.29
CA TYR A 98 -19.98 11.66 -22.06
C TYR A 98 -19.38 10.43 -22.76
N GLY A 99 -20.14 9.69 -23.56
CA GLY A 99 -19.61 8.59 -24.37
C GLY A 99 -19.07 7.41 -23.56
N GLY A 100 -19.58 7.20 -22.35
CA GLY A 100 -19.09 6.17 -21.43
C GLY A 100 -17.89 6.59 -20.58
N ALA A 101 -17.34 7.80 -20.78
CA ALA A 101 -16.30 8.36 -19.91
C ALA A 101 -16.88 8.71 -18.52
N VAL A 102 -16.24 8.21 -17.45
CA VAL A 102 -16.71 8.43 -16.07
C VAL A 102 -16.15 9.75 -15.55
N LYS A 103 -16.91 10.83 -15.70
CA LYS A 103 -16.57 12.18 -15.22
C LYS A 103 -17.23 12.46 -13.86
N ALA A 104 -16.73 13.45 -13.12
CA ALA A 104 -17.31 13.87 -11.83
C ALA A 104 -18.83 14.14 -11.92
N ASP A 105 -19.29 14.75 -13.02
CA ASP A 105 -20.70 15.04 -13.26
C ASP A 105 -21.60 13.79 -13.29
N VAL A 106 -21.07 12.65 -13.74
CA VAL A 106 -21.76 11.34 -13.73
C VAL A 106 -22.07 10.95 -12.29
N GLY A 107 -21.06 11.01 -11.42
CA GLY A 107 -21.21 10.69 -9.99
C GLY A 107 -22.15 11.66 -9.28
N ILE A 108 -22.04 12.96 -9.57
CA ILE A 108 -22.93 13.99 -9.02
C ILE A 108 -24.39 13.72 -9.42
N ALA A 109 -24.64 13.38 -10.69
CA ALA A 109 -25.99 13.08 -11.16
C ALA A 109 -26.57 11.82 -10.49
N MET A 110 -25.77 10.76 -10.35
CA MET A 110 -26.19 9.53 -9.67
C MET A 110 -26.49 9.77 -8.18
N ILE A 111 -25.59 10.46 -7.46
CA ILE A 111 -25.75 10.75 -6.03
C ILE A 111 -26.94 11.71 -5.78
N ARG A 112 -27.21 12.67 -6.67
CA ARG A 112 -28.39 13.53 -6.54
C ARG A 112 -29.70 12.73 -6.63
N ARG A 113 -29.71 11.66 -7.44
CA ARG A 113 -30.88 10.79 -7.62
C ARG A 113 -31.04 9.78 -6.49
N ASP A 114 -29.93 9.25 -6.00
CA ASP A 114 -29.85 8.33 -4.86
C ASP A 114 -28.68 8.74 -3.94
N PRO A 115 -28.96 9.55 -2.90
CA PRO A 115 -27.94 10.00 -1.96
C PRO A 115 -27.24 8.88 -1.19
N SER A 116 -27.84 7.68 -1.11
CA SER A 116 -27.24 6.55 -0.39
C SER A 116 -25.95 6.04 -1.04
N LEU A 117 -25.80 6.26 -2.37
CA LEU A 117 -24.59 5.91 -3.12
C LEU A 117 -23.32 6.58 -2.56
N ARG A 118 -23.46 7.74 -1.90
CA ARG A 118 -22.34 8.42 -1.24
C ARG A 118 -21.74 7.59 -0.09
N ALA A 119 -22.56 6.77 0.57
CA ALA A 119 -22.14 5.90 1.65
C ALA A 119 -21.89 4.45 1.20
N ASN A 120 -22.23 4.10 -0.05
CA ASN A 120 -21.97 2.78 -0.60
C ASN A 120 -20.50 2.67 -1.02
N GLN A 121 -19.70 1.96 -0.22
CA GLN A 121 -18.27 1.79 -0.44
C GLN A 121 -17.95 1.13 -1.80
N SER A 122 -18.73 0.12 -2.21
CA SER A 122 -18.54 -0.57 -3.49
C SER A 122 -18.77 0.37 -4.67
N PHE A 123 -19.82 1.19 -4.63
CA PHE A 123 -20.04 2.23 -5.64
C PHE A 123 -18.89 3.23 -5.71
N VAL A 124 -18.48 3.79 -4.56
CA VAL A 124 -17.42 4.81 -4.50
C VAL A 124 -16.11 4.28 -5.06
N ILE A 125 -15.70 3.06 -4.69
CA ILE A 125 -14.46 2.45 -5.19
C ILE A 125 -14.52 2.26 -6.71
N VAL A 126 -15.61 1.72 -7.24
CA VAL A 126 -15.74 1.46 -8.68
C VAL A 126 -15.82 2.77 -9.45
N PHE A 127 -16.56 3.76 -8.95
CA PHE A 127 -16.63 5.08 -9.56
C PHE A 127 -15.26 5.75 -9.63
N ASP A 128 -14.54 5.84 -8.51
CA ASP A 128 -13.20 6.44 -8.47
C ASP A 128 -12.24 5.69 -9.41
N TRP A 129 -12.22 4.36 -9.35
CA TRP A 129 -11.37 3.54 -10.21
C TRP A 129 -11.60 3.81 -11.70
N PHE A 130 -12.87 3.87 -12.13
CA PHE A 130 -13.20 4.20 -13.53
C PHE A 130 -12.95 5.67 -13.87
N HIS A 131 -13.12 6.58 -12.92
CA HIS A 131 -12.81 8.00 -13.10
C HIS A 131 -11.32 8.19 -13.44
N PHE A 132 -10.45 7.38 -12.85
CA PHE A 132 -9.00 7.36 -13.11
C PHE A 132 -8.56 6.34 -14.17
N GLY A 133 -9.49 5.84 -14.99
CA GLY A 133 -9.19 5.05 -16.19
C GLY A 133 -9.17 3.54 -16.02
N ALA A 134 -9.50 3.01 -14.84
CA ALA A 134 -9.68 1.58 -14.57
C ALA A 134 -8.46 0.70 -14.93
N ARG A 135 -7.25 1.17 -14.60
CA ARG A 135 -5.98 0.57 -15.05
C ARG A 135 -5.33 -0.38 -14.04
N THR A 136 -5.55 -0.16 -12.75
CA THR A 136 -4.83 -0.87 -11.69
C THR A 136 -5.77 -1.59 -10.73
N VAL A 137 -5.37 -2.79 -10.28
CA VAL A 137 -6.10 -3.56 -9.27
C VAL A 137 -5.14 -3.96 -8.17
N PHE A 138 -5.58 -3.85 -6.92
CA PHE A 138 -4.86 -4.30 -5.75
C PHE A 138 -5.61 -5.46 -5.08
N LEU A 139 -4.98 -6.63 -5.06
CA LEU A 139 -5.46 -7.80 -4.31
C LEU A 139 -5.07 -7.63 -2.83
N GLN A 140 -6.09 -7.35 -2.02
CA GLN A 140 -5.98 -6.95 -0.63
C GLN A 140 -5.59 -8.10 0.32
N ASP A 141 -5.30 -7.66 1.55
CA ASP A 141 -4.87 -8.45 2.70
C ASP A 141 -3.41 -8.90 2.61
N ALA A 142 -2.92 -9.55 3.67
CA ALA A 142 -1.49 -9.53 3.96
C ALA A 142 -0.62 -10.41 3.05
N ASN A 143 -1.21 -11.38 2.36
CA ASN A 143 -0.44 -12.47 1.75
C ASN A 143 -1.23 -13.25 0.68
N THR A 144 -1.77 -12.59 -0.35
CA THR A 144 -2.56 -13.28 -1.39
C THR A 144 -1.80 -14.41 -2.07
N LEU A 145 -0.48 -14.27 -2.19
CA LEU A 145 0.40 -15.28 -2.80
C LEU A 145 0.37 -16.66 -2.10
N ILE A 146 -0.21 -16.77 -0.91
CA ILE A 146 -0.39 -18.06 -0.23
C ILE A 146 -1.46 -18.93 -0.89
N MET A 147 -2.32 -18.37 -1.74
CA MET A 147 -3.29 -19.13 -2.52
C MET A 147 -2.59 -20.18 -3.41
N PRO A 148 -3.27 -21.31 -3.70
CA PRO A 148 -2.86 -22.21 -4.78
C PRO A 148 -2.70 -21.44 -6.10
N THR A 149 -1.63 -21.74 -6.83
CA THR A 149 -1.22 -20.96 -8.00
C THR A 149 -2.24 -21.03 -9.12
N ASP A 150 -2.81 -22.21 -9.37
CA ASP A 150 -3.88 -22.43 -10.35
C ASP A 150 -5.12 -21.57 -10.06
N GLN A 151 -5.53 -21.51 -8.79
CA GLN A 151 -6.66 -20.70 -8.35
C GLN A 151 -6.39 -19.19 -8.51
N LEU A 152 -5.21 -18.73 -8.10
CA LEU A 152 -4.84 -17.32 -8.25
C LEU A 152 -4.70 -16.91 -9.72
N LEU A 153 -4.17 -17.80 -10.57
CA LEU A 153 -4.12 -17.60 -12.03
C LEU A 153 -5.53 -17.46 -12.61
N GLU A 154 -6.48 -18.28 -12.16
CA GLU A 154 -7.88 -18.20 -12.60
C GLU A 154 -8.50 -16.83 -12.25
N VAL A 155 -8.27 -16.33 -11.03
CA VAL A 155 -8.72 -15.00 -10.58
C VAL A 155 -8.09 -13.90 -11.43
N VAL A 156 -6.76 -13.89 -11.60
CA VAL A 156 -6.03 -12.88 -12.37
C VAL A 156 -6.49 -12.85 -13.83
N ARG A 157 -6.66 -14.02 -14.46
CA ARG A 157 -7.15 -14.12 -15.84
C ARG A 157 -8.59 -13.65 -15.96
N TYR A 158 -9.45 -13.97 -14.98
CA TYR A 158 -10.83 -13.51 -14.97
C TYR A 158 -10.91 -11.99 -14.87
N LEU A 159 -10.12 -11.37 -13.98
CA LEU A 159 -10.02 -9.90 -13.88
C LEU A 159 -9.70 -9.24 -15.22
N LYS A 160 -8.62 -9.69 -15.87
CA LYS A 160 -8.18 -9.11 -17.15
C LYS A 160 -9.16 -9.37 -18.29
N LYS A 161 -9.85 -10.52 -18.28
CA LYS A 161 -10.91 -10.83 -19.24
C LYS A 161 -12.11 -9.89 -19.05
N THR A 162 -12.54 -9.67 -17.81
CA THR A 162 -13.69 -8.82 -17.48
C THR A 162 -13.38 -7.33 -17.69
N PHE A 163 -12.15 -6.92 -17.40
CA PHE A 163 -11.67 -5.55 -17.57
C PHE A 163 -10.36 -5.51 -18.36
N PRO A 164 -10.43 -5.48 -19.71
CA PRO A 164 -9.24 -5.43 -20.57
C PRO A 164 -8.40 -4.16 -20.41
N THR A 165 -8.90 -3.14 -19.73
CA THR A 165 -8.16 -1.91 -19.40
C THR A 165 -7.14 -2.10 -18.28
N ILE A 166 -7.19 -3.23 -17.56
CA ILE A 166 -6.24 -3.53 -16.48
C ILE A 166 -4.85 -3.75 -17.09
N GLU A 167 -3.92 -2.91 -16.67
CA GLU A 167 -2.51 -2.98 -17.03
C GLU A 167 -1.68 -3.58 -15.92
N ARG A 168 -2.05 -3.33 -14.65
CA ARG A 168 -1.29 -3.75 -13.48
C ARG A 168 -2.18 -4.36 -12.41
N ILE A 169 -1.81 -5.54 -11.93
CA ILE A 169 -2.42 -6.18 -10.75
C ILE A 169 -1.32 -6.32 -9.71
N THR A 170 -1.56 -5.88 -8.49
CA THR A 170 -0.55 -5.86 -7.42
C THR A 170 -1.11 -6.47 -6.15
N SER A 171 -0.23 -6.91 -5.24
CA SER A 171 -0.65 -7.53 -3.98
C SER A 171 0.41 -7.40 -2.89
N TYR A 172 0.00 -7.50 -1.62
CA TYR A 172 0.96 -7.80 -0.56
C TYR A 172 1.37 -9.28 -0.59
N ALA A 173 2.63 -9.54 -0.26
CA ALA A 173 3.15 -10.87 -0.05
C ALA A 173 4.06 -10.92 1.17
N ARG A 174 4.11 -12.08 1.84
CA ARG A 174 5.15 -12.37 2.83
C ARG A 174 6.36 -12.99 2.14
N ALA A 175 7.56 -12.55 2.52
CA ALA A 175 8.81 -13.15 2.07
C ALA A 175 8.86 -14.68 2.30
N LYS A 176 8.38 -15.15 3.46
CA LYS A 176 8.29 -16.60 3.77
C LYS A 176 7.47 -17.40 2.74
N THR A 177 6.38 -16.82 2.22
CA THR A 177 5.55 -17.43 1.18
C THR A 177 6.28 -17.43 -0.16
N LEU A 178 6.87 -16.29 -0.50
CA LEU A 178 7.63 -16.09 -1.74
C LEU A 178 8.80 -17.06 -1.85
N ALA A 179 9.62 -17.18 -0.81
CA ALA A 179 10.76 -18.10 -0.77
C ALA A 179 10.31 -19.55 -1.04
N LYS A 180 9.23 -19.99 -0.38
CA LYS A 180 8.71 -21.36 -0.50
C LYS A 180 8.03 -21.68 -1.83
N LYS A 181 7.39 -20.70 -2.47
CA LYS A 181 6.65 -20.94 -3.73
C LYS A 181 7.63 -21.22 -4.88
N PRO A 182 7.43 -22.26 -5.72
CA PRO A 182 8.33 -22.55 -6.84
C PRO A 182 8.49 -21.37 -7.80
N LEU A 183 9.69 -21.20 -8.36
CA LEU A 183 9.99 -20.08 -9.27
C LEU A 183 9.12 -20.10 -10.52
N GLU A 184 8.86 -21.27 -11.09
CA GLU A 184 8.04 -21.38 -12.31
C GLU A 184 6.58 -20.96 -12.06
N GLU A 185 6.01 -21.33 -10.91
CA GLU A 185 4.68 -20.84 -10.49
C GLU A 185 4.64 -19.31 -10.34
N LEU A 186 5.73 -18.72 -9.83
CA LEU A 186 5.88 -17.27 -9.72
C LEU A 186 5.95 -16.60 -11.10
N LYS A 187 6.71 -17.17 -12.05
CA LYS A 187 6.78 -16.69 -13.44
C LYS A 187 5.42 -16.77 -14.13
N GLU A 188 4.65 -17.84 -13.90
CA GLU A 188 3.30 -17.98 -14.45
C GLU A 188 2.37 -16.86 -13.95
N LEU A 189 2.38 -16.58 -12.64
CA LEU A 189 1.59 -15.50 -12.04
C LEU A 189 1.97 -14.13 -12.58
N SER A 190 3.28 -13.86 -12.66
CA SER A 190 3.82 -12.63 -13.24
C SER A 190 3.34 -12.44 -14.68
N SER A 191 3.53 -13.47 -15.51
CA SER A 191 3.13 -13.47 -16.93
C SER A 191 1.62 -13.33 -17.12
N ALA A 192 0.80 -13.84 -16.20
CA ALA A 192 -0.65 -13.67 -16.24
C ALA A 192 -1.09 -12.22 -15.95
N GLY A 193 -0.27 -11.44 -15.24
CA GLY A 193 -0.48 -10.01 -15.03
C GLY A 193 -0.41 -9.54 -13.57
N LEU A 194 -0.18 -10.44 -12.61
CA LEU A 194 0.19 -10.03 -11.24
C LEU A 194 1.61 -9.46 -11.32
N SER A 195 1.75 -8.16 -11.41
CA SER A 195 2.97 -7.52 -11.94
C SER A 195 3.84 -6.89 -10.87
N ARG A 196 3.29 -6.65 -9.67
CA ARG A 196 4.04 -6.07 -8.55
C ARG A 196 3.68 -6.69 -7.22
N LEU A 197 4.70 -6.91 -6.39
CA LEU A 197 4.55 -7.39 -5.02
C LEU A 197 5.05 -6.36 -4.02
N HIS A 198 4.25 -6.12 -2.99
CA HIS A 198 4.58 -5.30 -1.84
C HIS A 198 4.97 -6.22 -0.68
N VAL A 199 6.23 -6.19 -0.27
CA VAL A 199 6.78 -7.10 0.74
C VAL A 199 7.29 -6.30 1.93
N GLY A 200 6.74 -6.60 3.11
CA GLY A 200 7.27 -6.04 4.35
C GLY A 200 8.59 -6.72 4.73
N LEU A 201 9.72 -6.09 4.40
CA LEU A 201 11.05 -6.45 4.90
C LEU A 201 11.15 -6.10 6.38
N GLU A 202 10.68 -4.91 6.74
CA GLU A 202 10.78 -4.23 8.03
C GLU A 202 12.24 -3.96 8.44
N THR A 203 13.07 -5.00 8.49
CA THR A 203 14.50 -4.94 8.83
C THR A 203 15.24 -6.12 8.21
N GLY A 204 16.51 -5.92 7.85
CA GLY A 204 17.42 -7.00 7.42
C GLY A 204 18.27 -7.58 8.55
N ASP A 205 17.98 -7.22 9.80
CA ASP A 205 18.68 -7.69 11.00
C ASP A 205 17.96 -8.89 11.64
N ASP A 206 18.63 -10.04 11.73
CA ASP A 206 18.02 -11.29 12.24
C ASP A 206 17.63 -11.21 13.73
N GLU A 207 18.38 -10.45 14.53
CA GLU A 207 18.04 -10.25 15.95
C GLU A 207 16.73 -9.46 16.07
N LEU A 208 16.58 -8.39 15.30
CA LEU A 208 15.34 -7.61 15.26
C LEU A 208 14.18 -8.39 14.64
N LEU A 209 14.40 -9.13 13.55
CA LEU A 209 13.38 -10.01 12.95
C LEU A 209 12.82 -11.02 13.97
N SER A 210 13.70 -11.58 14.81
CA SER A 210 13.33 -12.45 15.93
C SER A 210 12.59 -11.66 17.03
N ASN A 211 13.13 -10.52 17.45
CA ASN A 211 12.56 -9.69 18.52
C ASN A 211 11.16 -9.20 18.19
N VAL A 212 10.85 -8.94 16.93
CA VAL A 212 9.53 -8.48 16.47
C VAL A 212 8.62 -9.63 16.01
N ASP A 213 9.06 -10.88 16.15
CA ASP A 213 8.34 -12.08 15.72
C ASP A 213 7.85 -11.98 14.27
N LYS A 214 8.74 -11.63 13.33
CA LYS A 214 8.37 -11.48 11.89
C LYS A 214 8.22 -12.83 11.18
N GLY A 215 8.81 -13.89 11.73
CA GLY A 215 8.67 -15.28 11.24
C GLY A 215 9.44 -15.58 9.96
N VAL A 216 10.57 -14.90 9.76
CA VAL A 216 11.44 -14.98 8.56
C VAL A 216 12.85 -14.55 8.96
N THR A 217 13.87 -15.02 8.24
CA THR A 217 15.26 -14.60 8.40
C THR A 217 15.69 -13.64 7.29
N ALA A 218 16.81 -12.94 7.48
CA ALA A 218 17.44 -12.12 6.45
C ALA A 218 17.78 -12.94 5.19
N ALA A 219 18.22 -14.19 5.35
CA ALA A 219 18.50 -15.08 4.23
C ALA A 219 17.22 -15.42 3.44
N GLU A 220 16.12 -15.67 4.13
CA GLU A 220 14.82 -15.92 3.48
C GLU A 220 14.26 -14.67 2.79
N HIS A 221 14.53 -13.48 3.33
CA HIS A 221 14.24 -12.22 2.63
C HIS A 221 15.03 -12.10 1.32
N ILE A 222 16.34 -12.37 1.36
CA ILE A 222 17.20 -12.34 0.16
C ILE A 222 16.70 -13.34 -0.89
N GLU A 223 16.44 -14.59 -0.48
CA GLU A 223 15.90 -15.62 -1.38
C GLU A 223 14.58 -15.18 -2.00
N ALA A 224 13.62 -14.74 -1.18
CA ALA A 224 12.31 -14.29 -1.64
C ALA A 224 12.41 -13.11 -2.62
N GLY A 225 13.24 -12.12 -2.32
CA GLY A 225 13.43 -10.93 -3.12
C GLY A 225 14.04 -11.24 -4.48
N LYS A 226 15.15 -12.01 -4.50
CA LYS A 226 15.80 -12.46 -5.75
C LYS A 226 14.83 -13.28 -6.60
N LYS A 227 14.08 -14.18 -5.99
CA LYS A 227 13.09 -15.02 -6.69
C LYS A 227 11.93 -14.20 -7.28
N ALA A 228 11.45 -13.18 -6.58
CA ALA A 228 10.43 -12.27 -7.10
C ALA A 228 10.94 -11.48 -8.32
N LYS A 229 12.16 -10.95 -8.24
CA LYS A 229 12.80 -10.24 -9.36
C LYS A 229 13.02 -11.16 -10.56
N GLU A 230 13.53 -12.38 -10.32
CA GLU A 230 13.75 -13.38 -11.38
C GLU A 230 12.45 -13.83 -12.04
N ALA A 231 11.35 -13.90 -11.29
CA ALA A 231 10.03 -14.18 -11.83
C ALA A 231 9.43 -13.03 -12.66
N GLY A 232 10.07 -11.85 -12.65
CA GLY A 232 9.65 -10.67 -13.42
C GLY A 232 8.64 -9.77 -12.72
N PHE A 233 8.48 -9.88 -11.39
CA PHE A 233 7.68 -8.91 -10.64
C PHE A 233 8.47 -7.60 -10.44
N GLU A 234 7.79 -6.47 -10.49
CA GLU A 234 8.25 -5.29 -9.77
C GLU A 234 8.18 -5.56 -8.26
N LEU A 235 9.29 -5.38 -7.56
CA LEU A 235 9.37 -5.63 -6.11
C LEU A 235 9.44 -4.31 -5.34
N SER A 236 8.52 -4.13 -4.39
CA SER A 236 8.53 -3.02 -3.45
C SER A 236 8.74 -3.53 -2.03
N GLU A 237 9.91 -3.27 -1.45
CA GLU A 237 10.23 -3.61 -0.07
C GLU A 237 9.98 -2.45 0.88
N TYR A 238 9.37 -2.75 2.02
CA TYR A 238 9.08 -1.77 3.07
C TYR A 238 10.06 -1.94 4.23
N VAL A 239 10.71 -0.86 4.64
CA VAL A 239 11.66 -0.82 5.76
C VAL A 239 11.08 0.03 6.88
N MET A 240 11.15 -0.48 8.10
CA MET A 240 10.63 0.17 9.29
C MET A 240 11.74 0.87 10.06
N ILE A 241 11.91 2.17 9.79
CA ILE A 241 12.93 2.99 10.48
C ILE A 241 12.58 3.13 11.96
N ASP A 242 13.58 3.15 12.84
CA ASP A 242 13.46 3.18 14.30
C ASP A 242 12.92 1.87 14.93
N LEU A 243 12.85 0.77 14.17
CA LEU A 243 12.36 -0.52 14.69
C LEU A 243 13.24 -1.08 15.82
N GLY A 244 14.56 -0.86 15.73
CA GLY A 244 15.51 -1.26 16.76
C GLY A 244 15.60 -0.29 17.94
N GLY A 245 14.92 0.85 17.86
CA GLY A 245 15.12 1.98 18.77
C GLY A 245 16.56 2.50 18.78
N ARG A 246 16.85 3.39 19.73
CA ARG A 246 18.18 4.00 19.91
C ARG A 246 19.30 2.97 20.03
N ALA A 247 19.05 1.88 20.77
CA ALA A 247 20.06 0.88 21.10
C ALA A 247 20.60 0.10 19.88
N ARG A 248 19.80 -0.07 18.83
CA ARG A 248 20.15 -0.89 17.66
C ARG A 248 20.06 -0.13 16.34
N SER A 249 19.97 1.20 16.37
CA SER A 249 19.82 2.04 15.17
C SER A 249 20.89 1.76 14.10
N GLU A 250 22.19 1.80 14.46
CA GLU A 250 23.26 1.55 13.50
C GLU A 250 23.26 0.10 12.97
N GLN A 251 23.07 -0.88 13.86
CA GLN A 251 22.98 -2.30 13.51
C GLN A 251 21.83 -2.56 12.53
N HIS A 252 20.64 -2.02 12.84
CA HIS A 252 19.45 -2.08 11.97
C HIS A 252 19.78 -1.55 10.58
N ALA A 253 20.30 -0.32 10.50
CA ALA A 253 20.57 0.36 9.24
C ALA A 253 21.55 -0.43 8.36
N ARG A 254 22.68 -0.87 8.92
CA ARG A 254 23.72 -1.60 8.16
C ARG A 254 23.26 -2.97 7.70
N ASN A 255 22.60 -3.74 8.57
CA ASN A 255 22.13 -5.08 8.22
C ASN A 255 20.97 -5.04 7.22
N THR A 256 20.11 -4.02 7.33
CA THR A 256 19.06 -3.76 6.33
C THR A 256 19.65 -3.36 4.98
N ALA A 257 20.65 -2.47 4.94
CA ALA A 257 21.35 -2.12 3.71
C ALA A 257 21.97 -3.34 3.03
N ARG A 258 22.63 -4.23 3.81
CA ARG A 258 23.21 -5.48 3.31
C ARG A 258 22.18 -6.37 2.62
N VAL A 259 21.01 -6.57 3.23
CA VAL A 259 19.92 -7.38 2.63
C VAL A 259 19.38 -6.72 1.36
N LEU A 260 19.13 -5.41 1.39
CA LEU A 260 18.61 -4.67 0.24
C LEU A 260 19.58 -4.65 -0.95
N ASN A 261 20.89 -4.53 -0.70
CA ASN A 261 21.92 -4.60 -1.73
C ASN A 261 21.96 -5.97 -2.43
N GLU A 262 21.66 -7.05 -1.69
CA GLU A 262 21.57 -8.39 -2.27
C GLU A 262 20.29 -8.57 -3.10
N ILE A 263 19.18 -7.93 -2.72
CA ILE A 263 17.89 -8.07 -3.40
C ILE A 263 17.80 -7.15 -4.64
N ASP A 264 18.31 -5.92 -4.52
CA ASP A 264 18.14 -4.82 -5.48
C ASP A 264 16.66 -4.64 -5.95
N PRO A 265 15.72 -4.36 -5.02
CA PRO A 265 14.31 -4.26 -5.36
C PRO A 265 14.03 -3.03 -6.24
N ASP A 266 12.90 -2.97 -6.91
CA ASP A 266 12.53 -1.80 -7.71
C ASP A 266 12.25 -0.58 -6.83
N PHE A 267 11.64 -0.80 -5.66
CA PHE A 267 11.34 0.25 -4.68
C PHE A 267 11.76 -0.16 -3.26
N ILE A 268 12.39 0.78 -2.54
CA ILE A 268 12.68 0.69 -1.11
C ILE A 268 11.87 1.78 -0.43
N ARG A 269 10.86 1.41 0.37
CA ARG A 269 9.92 2.36 0.98
C ARG A 269 10.19 2.48 2.47
N LEU A 270 10.68 3.64 2.90
CA LEU A 270 10.95 3.89 4.31
C LEU A 270 9.66 4.34 5.02
N ARG A 271 9.28 3.61 6.07
CA ARG A 271 8.11 3.90 6.90
C ARG A 271 8.58 3.94 8.36
N PRO A 272 8.62 5.11 9.02
CA PRO A 272 8.97 5.16 10.43
C PRO A 272 8.04 4.30 11.27
N LEU A 273 8.59 3.60 12.27
CA LEU A 273 7.83 2.82 13.25
C LEU A 273 6.78 3.73 13.90
N ALA A 274 5.54 3.27 13.93
CA ALA A 274 4.50 3.86 14.77
C ALA A 274 3.94 2.78 15.68
N ILE A 275 3.91 3.07 16.97
CA ILE A 275 3.35 2.19 18.00
C ILE A 275 2.16 2.87 18.67
N GLY A 276 1.27 2.07 19.24
CA GLY A 276 0.08 2.52 19.93
C GLY A 276 -0.50 1.44 20.84
N PRO A 277 -1.47 1.79 21.70
CA PRO A 277 -2.07 0.87 22.65
C PRO A 277 -2.54 -0.45 22.00
N GLY A 278 -2.27 -1.56 22.68
CA GLY A 278 -2.66 -2.91 22.22
C GLY A 278 -1.63 -3.64 21.37
N LEU A 279 -0.48 -3.02 21.07
CA LEU A 279 0.66 -3.64 20.41
C LEU A 279 1.72 -4.11 21.44
N PRO A 280 2.32 -5.31 21.28
CA PRO A 280 3.40 -5.74 22.16
C PRO A 280 4.62 -4.80 22.18
N LEU A 281 4.98 -4.17 21.06
CA LEU A 281 6.05 -3.15 21.07
C LEU A 281 5.68 -1.88 21.83
N TYR A 282 4.39 -1.56 21.95
CA TYR A 282 3.95 -0.45 22.78
C TYR A 282 4.13 -0.76 24.28
N GLU A 283 3.93 -2.03 24.68
CA GLU A 283 4.22 -2.47 26.05
C GLU A 283 5.72 -2.41 26.36
N ASP A 284 6.58 -2.82 25.42
CA ASP A 284 8.04 -2.67 25.56
C ASP A 284 8.43 -1.19 25.73
N TYR A 285 7.80 -0.31 24.96
CA TYR A 285 8.03 1.14 25.06
C TYR A 285 7.60 1.71 26.42
N THR A 286 6.40 1.37 26.91
CA THR A 286 5.92 1.90 28.21
C THR A 286 6.73 1.37 29.40
N GLN A 287 7.34 0.19 29.26
CA GLN A 287 8.23 -0.40 30.27
C GLN A 287 9.69 0.10 30.14
N GLY A 288 10.01 0.90 29.13
CA GLY A 288 11.37 1.39 28.87
C GLY A 288 12.33 0.36 28.26
N LEU A 289 11.80 -0.81 27.83
CA LEU A 289 12.55 -1.86 27.13
C LEU A 289 12.84 -1.47 25.67
N LEU A 290 11.95 -0.69 25.05
CA LEU A 290 12.16 -0.04 23.76
C LEU A 290 12.27 1.48 23.98
N GLN A 291 13.40 2.06 23.59
CA GLN A 291 13.60 3.50 23.59
C GLN A 291 13.61 4.00 22.14
N LEU A 292 12.59 4.78 21.77
CA LEU A 292 12.51 5.38 20.44
C LEU A 292 13.61 6.42 20.25
N SER A 293 14.13 6.52 19.04
CA SER A 293 15.15 7.49 18.69
C SER A 293 14.59 8.92 18.73
N SER A 294 15.45 9.88 19.03
CA SER A 294 15.15 11.29 18.78
C SER A 294 15.03 11.57 17.27
N PRO A 295 14.44 12.69 16.84
CA PRO A 295 14.35 13.02 15.42
C PRO A 295 15.72 13.05 14.70
N HIS A 296 16.76 13.61 15.32
CA HIS A 296 18.12 13.61 14.75
C HIS A 296 18.72 12.21 14.72
N GLU A 297 18.56 11.42 15.78
CA GLU A 297 19.02 10.02 15.80
C GLU A 297 18.36 9.19 14.70
N ARG A 298 17.06 9.40 14.46
CA ARG A 298 16.33 8.75 13.37
C ARG A 298 16.85 9.18 12.00
N LEU A 299 17.17 10.47 11.80
CA LEU A 299 17.81 10.93 10.56
C LEU A 299 19.20 10.30 10.39
N GLN A 300 19.94 10.12 11.48
CA GLN A 300 21.24 9.46 11.46
C GLN A 300 21.14 7.96 11.12
N GLU A 301 20.07 7.28 11.54
CA GLU A 301 19.76 5.91 11.09
C GLU A 301 19.54 5.87 9.57
N VAL A 302 18.69 6.77 9.06
CA VAL A 302 18.40 6.88 7.61
C VAL A 302 19.68 7.21 6.84
N LYS A 303 20.52 8.12 7.36
CA LYS A 303 21.83 8.44 6.77
C LYS A 303 22.68 7.19 6.65
N THR A 304 22.83 6.45 7.74
CA THR A 304 23.62 5.21 7.78
C THR A 304 23.10 4.20 6.77
N LEU A 305 21.77 4.02 6.67
CA LEU A 305 21.15 3.14 5.69
C LEU A 305 21.49 3.61 4.26
N VAL A 306 21.23 4.87 3.94
CA VAL A 306 21.44 5.45 2.60
C VAL A 306 22.91 5.40 2.18
N GLU A 307 23.85 5.74 3.07
CA GLU A 307 25.29 5.65 2.81
C GLU A 307 25.71 4.23 2.40
N ASN A 308 25.14 3.21 3.04
CA ASN A 308 25.47 1.80 2.79
C ASN A 308 24.64 1.15 1.66
N LEU A 309 23.67 1.86 1.07
CA LEU A 309 22.89 1.36 -0.07
C LEU A 309 23.66 1.52 -1.39
N HIS A 310 23.79 0.41 -2.12
CA HIS A 310 24.43 0.28 -3.43
C HIS A 310 23.47 -0.43 -4.38
N VAL A 311 22.36 0.23 -4.68
CA VAL A 311 21.21 -0.33 -5.41
C VAL A 311 20.86 0.52 -6.62
N THR A 312 20.09 -0.06 -7.53
CA THR A 312 19.44 0.62 -8.64
C THR A 312 17.99 1.00 -8.33
N SER A 313 17.53 0.77 -7.09
CA SER A 313 16.17 1.03 -6.63
C SER A 313 15.76 2.50 -6.67
N SER A 314 14.44 2.72 -6.63
CA SER A 314 13.86 3.98 -6.17
C SER A 314 13.68 3.96 -4.65
N VAL A 315 14.30 4.92 -3.94
CA VAL A 315 14.16 5.06 -2.48
C VAL A 315 13.05 6.06 -2.16
N CYS A 316 11.96 5.59 -1.56
CA CYS A 316 10.72 6.34 -1.37
C CYS A 316 10.48 6.71 0.10
N PHE A 317 9.97 7.93 0.30
CA PHE A 317 9.57 8.49 1.59
C PHE A 317 8.09 8.86 1.61
N ASP A 318 7.27 8.19 0.80
CA ASP A 318 5.87 8.48 0.44
C ASP A 318 4.84 8.17 1.55
N HIS A 319 5.22 8.34 2.82
CA HIS A 319 4.33 8.17 3.97
C HIS A 319 4.20 9.47 4.72
N PHE A 320 3.00 9.77 5.21
CA PHE A 320 2.81 10.97 6.04
C PHE A 320 3.67 10.96 7.31
N LEU A 321 4.06 9.77 7.83
CA LEU A 321 5.00 9.67 8.97
C LEU A 321 6.43 10.11 8.63
N ASN A 322 6.77 10.28 7.35
CA ASN A 322 8.01 10.94 6.90
C ASN A 322 7.84 12.47 6.84
N SER A 323 6.91 13.05 7.59
CA SER A 323 6.90 14.49 7.88
C SER A 323 8.01 14.80 8.88
N TRP A 324 8.84 15.82 8.62
CA TRP A 324 10.07 16.01 9.39
C TRP A 324 10.00 17.15 10.38
N TYR A 325 9.61 18.37 10.00
CA TYR A 325 9.61 19.49 10.93
C TYR A 325 8.44 20.45 10.70
N ARG A 326 8.17 21.29 11.71
CA ARG A 326 7.14 22.32 11.68
C ARG A 326 7.74 23.70 11.82
N ASP A 327 7.16 24.67 11.13
CA ASP A 327 7.35 26.10 11.43
C ASP A 327 5.96 26.74 11.49
N SER A 328 5.67 27.46 12.59
CA SER A 328 4.45 28.27 12.79
C SER A 328 3.17 27.60 12.25
N ASP A 329 2.94 26.36 12.69
CA ASP A 329 1.82 25.45 12.35
C ASP A 329 1.82 24.80 10.96
N ARG A 330 2.81 25.08 10.09
CA ARG A 330 2.98 24.39 8.81
C ARG A 330 3.91 23.19 8.94
N ARG A 331 3.51 22.03 8.40
CA ARG A 331 4.37 20.85 8.29
C ARG A 331 5.20 20.93 7.02
N TYR A 332 6.50 20.67 7.15
CA TYR A 332 7.43 20.57 6.05
C TYR A 332 7.92 19.13 5.91
N THR A 333 8.10 18.74 4.65
CA THR A 333 8.67 17.44 4.28
C THR A 333 10.07 17.68 3.74
N LEU A 334 11.05 17.04 4.36
CA LEU A 334 12.44 17.07 3.89
C LEU A 334 12.60 16.31 2.57
N PHE A 335 11.92 15.16 2.47
CA PHE A 335 11.92 14.31 1.29
C PHE A 335 10.62 14.47 0.51
N LYS A 336 10.70 14.41 -0.83
CA LYS A 336 9.51 14.38 -1.67
C LYS A 336 8.63 13.19 -1.31
N GLN A 337 7.32 13.41 -1.31
CA GLN A 337 6.30 12.43 -0.92
C GLN A 337 5.74 11.65 -2.13
N GLU A 338 6.40 11.75 -3.28
CA GLU A 338 6.00 11.08 -4.52
C GLU A 338 6.30 9.57 -4.47
N TYR A 339 5.45 8.76 -5.12
CA TYR A 339 5.53 7.30 -5.07
C TYR A 339 6.73 6.70 -5.79
N ASP A 340 7.36 7.46 -6.68
CA ASP A 340 8.55 7.09 -7.45
C ASP A 340 9.86 7.31 -6.69
N GLY A 341 9.84 8.07 -5.58
CA GLY A 341 10.99 8.31 -4.73
C GLY A 341 12.20 8.89 -5.48
N TYR A 342 13.38 8.73 -4.89
CA TYR A 342 14.66 9.15 -5.48
C TYR A 342 15.31 7.98 -6.18
N LYS A 343 15.70 8.15 -7.45
CA LYS A 343 16.32 7.07 -8.23
C LYS A 343 17.79 6.92 -7.86
N PHE A 344 18.19 5.75 -7.36
CA PHE A 344 19.58 5.46 -7.04
C PHE A 344 20.30 4.77 -8.20
N PRO A 345 21.61 5.05 -8.40
CA PRO A 345 22.48 5.92 -7.58
C PRO A 345 22.38 7.43 -7.88
N GLN A 346 21.66 7.83 -8.94
CA GLN A 346 21.71 9.19 -9.51
C GLN A 346 21.31 10.30 -8.51
N GLU A 347 20.34 10.02 -7.63
CA GLU A 347 19.83 10.98 -6.65
C GLU A 347 20.28 10.66 -5.22
N LYS A 348 21.22 9.73 -5.01
CA LYS A 348 21.72 9.35 -3.67
C LYS A 348 22.31 10.54 -2.92
N ASP A 349 23.18 11.31 -3.58
CA ASP A 349 23.84 12.48 -2.97
C ASP A 349 22.83 13.57 -2.59
N LYS A 350 21.76 13.73 -3.38
CA LYS A 350 20.66 14.63 -3.05
C LYS A 350 19.93 14.20 -1.78
N VAL A 351 19.67 12.90 -1.61
CA VAL A 351 19.06 12.38 -0.37
C VAL A 351 19.98 12.60 0.83
N LEU A 352 21.29 12.36 0.68
CA LEU A 352 22.28 12.62 1.74
C LEU A 352 22.33 14.11 2.11
N GLN A 353 22.34 15.01 1.12
CA GLN A 353 22.31 16.45 1.36
C GLN A 353 21.04 16.87 2.11
N LEU A 354 19.88 16.35 1.72
CA LEU A 354 18.62 16.61 2.44
C LEU A 354 18.73 16.14 3.90
N ILE A 355 19.30 14.97 4.16
CA ILE A 355 19.51 14.51 5.54
C ILE A 355 20.39 15.49 6.33
N GLU A 356 21.49 15.98 5.74
CA GLU A 356 22.34 17.01 6.36
C GLU A 356 21.59 18.32 6.64
N GLU A 357 20.72 18.75 5.73
CA GLU A 357 19.86 19.91 5.94
C GLU A 357 18.92 19.67 7.13
N GLY A 358 18.30 18.49 7.22
CA GLY A 358 17.45 18.10 8.34
C GLY A 358 18.18 18.07 9.69
N LEU A 359 19.43 17.62 9.72
CA LEU A 359 20.26 17.58 10.93
C LEU A 359 20.70 18.98 11.41
N ARG A 360 20.73 19.99 10.53
CA ARG A 360 21.01 21.40 10.91
C ARG A 360 19.79 22.12 11.49
N VAL A 361 18.59 21.64 11.17
CA VAL A 361 17.34 22.17 11.74
C VAL A 361 17.28 21.82 13.22
N ASP A 362 17.00 22.82 14.06
CA ASP A 362 16.88 22.64 15.51
C ASP A 362 15.93 21.48 15.85
N GLU A 363 16.43 20.53 16.66
CA GLU A 363 15.73 19.27 16.92
C GLU A 363 14.34 19.48 17.53
N SER A 364 14.13 20.57 18.29
CA SER A 364 12.84 20.86 18.92
C SER A 364 11.73 21.21 17.91
N THR A 365 12.09 21.56 16.67
CA THR A 365 11.13 21.85 15.59
C THR A 365 10.73 20.60 14.81
N HIS A 366 11.46 19.50 14.98
CA HIS A 366 11.14 18.24 14.33
C HIS A 366 9.90 17.59 14.94
N ILE A 367 9.16 16.86 14.11
CA ILE A 367 8.05 16.04 14.53
C ILE A 367 8.62 14.76 15.13
N HIS A 368 8.46 14.60 16.44
CA HIS A 368 8.86 13.39 17.10
C HIS A 368 7.81 12.31 16.86
N VAL A 369 8.27 11.09 16.62
CA VAL A 369 7.38 9.94 16.42
C VAL A 369 6.45 9.70 17.63
N LYS A 370 6.87 10.07 18.85
CA LYS A 370 6.06 10.00 20.07
C LYS A 370 4.83 10.89 20.01
N ASP A 371 4.92 12.01 19.27
CA ASP A 371 3.80 12.94 19.07
C ASP A 371 2.80 12.40 18.04
N LEU A 372 3.14 11.30 17.38
CA LEU A 372 2.31 10.59 16.41
C LEU A 372 1.72 9.30 16.99
N ILE A 373 2.17 8.87 18.17
CA ILE A 373 1.63 7.71 18.89
C ILE A 373 0.16 7.97 19.22
N GLY A 374 -0.71 7.00 18.88
CA GLY A 374 -2.13 7.06 19.19
C GLY A 374 -2.98 7.98 18.28
N LEU A 375 -2.41 8.55 17.21
CA LEU A 375 -3.23 9.13 16.15
C LEU A 375 -4.10 8.03 15.54
N ALA A 376 -5.42 8.15 15.71
CA ALA A 376 -6.38 7.25 15.10
C ALA A 376 -6.18 7.30 13.57
N HIS A 377 -6.11 6.13 12.93
CA HIS A 377 -5.78 5.90 11.52
C HIS A 377 -4.27 5.82 11.18
N LEU A 378 -3.55 4.93 11.87
CA LEU A 378 -2.27 4.36 11.40
C LEU A 378 -2.51 3.28 10.36
#